data_AF-A0A6N7KVN7-F1
#
_entry.id   AF-A0A6N7KVN7-F1
#
_cell.length_a   1.000
_cell.length_b   1.000
_cell.length_c   1.000
_cell.angle_alpha   90.00
_cell.angle_beta   90.00
_cell.angle_gamma   90.00
#
_symmetry.space_group_name_H-M   'P 1'
#
loop_
_entity.id
_entity.type
_entity.pdbx_description
1 polymer ?
#
loop_
_entity_poly.entity_id
_entity_poly.type
_entity_poly.pdbx_seq_one_letter_code
_entity_poly.pdbx_strand_id
1 'polypeptide(L)'
;MSDEALMGDQVYQPDGSEVQDDVGPLEAQDTLDDRGLESALDEGYAPPERPLAVERHGVTAAEQRVRESLERRLSAELPEVVSPEGDGIGDTSGTDGEPIDTEAGEIRTGRLIASFGSRSDLIAEDVGICGGAATAEEAAMHTTDDPEAIIE
;
A
#
# COMPACT_ATOMS: atom_id res chain seq x y z
N MET A 1 -51.90 3.07 24.68
CA MET A 1 -50.55 2.55 24.38
C MET A 1 -50.27 3.01 22.96
N SER A 2 -49.36 3.97 22.79
CA SER A 2 -49.03 4.53 21.48
C SER A 2 -48.30 3.49 20.66
N ASP A 3 -48.80 3.27 19.45
CA ASP A 3 -48.30 2.29 18.49
C ASP A 3 -47.11 2.89 17.73
N GLU A 4 -46.03 3.18 18.47
CA GLU A 4 -44.79 3.77 17.94
C GLU A 4 -43.99 2.75 17.11
N ALA A 5 -44.28 1.45 17.28
CA ALA A 5 -43.58 0.33 16.64
C ALA A 5 -43.99 0.06 15.18
N LEU A 6 -44.96 0.81 14.65
CA LEU A 6 -45.51 0.67 13.30
C LEU A 6 -45.16 1.86 12.38
N MET A 7 -44.16 2.65 12.76
CA MET A 7 -43.58 3.65 11.86
C MET A 7 -42.65 2.94 10.88
N GLY A 8 -42.92 3.08 9.57
CA GLY A 8 -42.15 2.43 8.50
C GLY A 8 -40.66 2.80 8.44
N ASP A 9 -40.20 3.72 9.29
CA ASP A 9 -38.79 4.05 9.45
C ASP A 9 -38.00 2.92 10.12
N GLN A 10 -38.62 2.11 10.99
CA GLN A 10 -37.92 1.05 11.72
C GLN A 10 -37.89 -0.29 10.98
N VAL A 11 -38.67 -0.45 9.89
CA VAL A 11 -38.73 -1.69 9.11
C VAL A 11 -37.56 -1.81 8.13
N TYR A 12 -36.90 -0.70 7.80
CA TYR A 12 -35.76 -0.63 6.86
C TYR A 12 -34.48 -0.09 7.48
N GLN A 13 -34.46 0.17 8.80
CA GLN A 13 -33.20 0.52 9.45
C GLN A 13 -32.43 -0.77 9.75
N PRO A 14 -31.20 -0.93 9.22
CA PRO A 14 -30.36 -2.04 9.61
C PRO A 14 -30.11 -1.93 11.12
N ASP A 15 -30.45 -2.99 11.85
CA ASP A 15 -30.33 -3.09 13.32
C ASP A 15 -28.87 -3.31 13.78
N GLY A 16 -27.92 -3.17 12.87
CA GLY A 16 -26.49 -3.39 13.09
C GLY A 16 -26.08 -4.87 13.13
N SER A 17 -27.01 -5.81 12.97
CA SER A 17 -26.72 -7.25 12.96
C SER A 17 -26.25 -7.77 11.59
N GLU A 18 -26.52 -7.03 10.52
CA GLU A 18 -26.31 -7.50 9.14
C GLU A 18 -24.94 -7.14 8.52
N VAL A 19 -24.15 -6.25 9.15
CA VAL A 19 -22.82 -5.86 8.63
C VAL A 19 -21.81 -5.83 9.78
N GLN A 20 -21.24 -6.99 10.09
CA GLN A 20 -20.14 -7.14 11.05
C GLN A 20 -18.82 -7.48 10.35
N ASP A 21 -18.89 -8.18 9.21
CA ASP A 21 -17.70 -8.73 8.53
C ASP A 21 -16.90 -7.66 7.76
N ASP A 22 -17.55 -6.61 7.22
CA ASP A 22 -16.91 -5.55 6.42
C ASP A 22 -16.53 -4.28 7.21
N VAL A 23 -16.39 -4.39 8.54
CA VAL A 23 -16.11 -3.23 9.40
C VAL A 23 -14.62 -2.89 9.46
N GLY A 24 -13.75 -3.78 8.95
CA GLY A 24 -12.30 -3.62 8.92
C GLY A 24 -11.72 -3.27 7.53
N PRO A 25 -10.39 -3.07 7.44
CA PRO A 25 -9.70 -3.04 6.16
C PRO A 25 -9.97 -4.33 5.37
N LEU A 26 -10.10 -4.20 4.05
CA LEU A 26 -10.28 -5.35 3.17
C LEU A 26 -9.01 -6.19 3.17
N GLU A 27 -9.18 -7.49 3.31
CA GLU A 27 -8.07 -8.44 3.33
C GLU A 27 -7.70 -8.87 1.90
N ALA A 28 -6.53 -9.49 1.73
CA ALA A 28 -6.03 -9.88 0.39
C ALA A 28 -6.97 -10.83 -0.37
N GLN A 29 -7.76 -11.62 0.35
CA GLN A 29 -8.73 -12.54 -0.27
C GLN A 29 -9.96 -11.80 -0.83
N ASP A 30 -10.23 -10.60 -0.34
CA ASP A 30 -11.31 -9.72 -0.82
C ASP A 30 -10.85 -8.83 -1.97
N THR A 31 -9.64 -8.27 -1.89
CA THR A 31 -9.08 -7.35 -2.89
C THR A 31 -8.39 -8.06 -4.05
N LEU A 32 -7.98 -9.32 -3.86
CA LEU A 32 -7.05 -10.07 -4.72
C LEU A 32 -5.69 -9.37 -4.87
N ASP A 33 -5.35 -8.48 -3.94
CA ASP A 33 -4.09 -7.74 -3.88
C ASP A 33 -3.34 -8.17 -2.62
N ASP A 34 -2.33 -9.03 -2.82
CA ASP A 34 -1.48 -9.54 -1.74
C ASP A 34 -0.22 -8.70 -1.60
N ARG A 35 -0.11 -8.03 -0.44
CA ARG A 35 1.01 -7.16 -0.09
C ARG A 35 2.08 -7.86 0.74
N GLY A 36 1.97 -9.18 0.90
CA GLY A 36 2.94 -10.05 1.58
C GLY A 36 2.87 -10.02 3.10
N LEU A 37 1.70 -9.69 3.66
CA LEU A 37 1.43 -9.67 5.10
C LEU A 37 0.33 -10.66 5.46
N GLU A 38 0.33 -11.17 6.69
CA GLU A 38 -0.67 -12.15 7.17
C GLU A 38 -2.06 -11.52 7.30
N SER A 39 -2.14 -10.26 7.74
CA SER A 39 -3.36 -9.46 7.75
C SER A 39 -3.09 -8.04 7.25
N ALA A 40 -4.11 -7.43 6.63
CA ALA A 40 -4.12 -6.01 6.29
C ALA A 40 -3.90 -5.10 7.52
N LEU A 41 -4.22 -5.56 8.73
CA LEU A 41 -3.99 -4.82 9.98
C LEU A 41 -2.54 -4.80 10.44
N ASP A 42 -1.69 -5.69 9.93
CA ASP A 42 -0.26 -5.73 10.26
C ASP A 42 0.53 -4.64 9.52
N GLU A 43 -0.09 -3.99 8.54
CA GLU A 43 0.53 -2.90 7.81
C GLU A 43 0.58 -1.62 8.65
N GLY A 44 1.78 -1.04 8.75
CA GLY A 44 1.98 0.25 9.40
C GLY A 44 1.66 1.41 8.48
N TYR A 45 1.02 2.45 9.02
CA TYR A 45 0.82 3.71 8.31
C TYR A 45 1.97 4.69 8.61
N ALA A 46 2.74 5.05 7.58
CA ALA A 46 3.72 6.13 7.64
C ALA A 46 3.02 7.47 7.32
N PRO A 47 2.83 8.37 8.30
CA PRO A 47 2.24 9.67 8.02
C PRO A 47 3.16 10.49 7.10
N PRO A 48 2.59 11.42 6.30
CA PRO A 48 3.39 12.28 5.45
C PRO A 48 4.45 13.07 6.23
N GLU A 49 5.70 13.07 5.74
CA GLU A 49 6.79 13.83 6.35
C GLU A 49 6.69 15.35 6.15
N ARG A 50 5.65 15.81 5.45
CA ARG A 50 5.37 17.22 5.17
C ARG A 50 3.92 17.58 5.47
N PRO A 51 3.64 18.82 5.90
CA PRO A 51 2.27 19.25 6.16
C PRO A 51 1.42 19.14 4.90
N LEU A 52 0.29 18.43 5.00
CA LEU A 52 -0.66 18.32 3.89
C LEU A 52 -1.53 19.56 3.79
N ALA A 53 -1.76 20.02 2.56
CA ALA A 53 -2.73 21.06 2.23
C ALA A 53 -2.53 22.44 2.87
N VAL A 54 -1.42 22.69 3.57
CA VAL A 54 -1.15 23.98 4.23
C VAL A 54 -1.01 25.13 3.24
N GLU A 55 -0.64 24.83 1.99
CA GLU A 55 -0.52 25.81 0.90
C GLU A 55 -1.74 25.80 -0.06
N ARG A 56 -2.80 25.03 0.25
CA ARG A 56 -4.02 25.07 -0.57
C ARG A 56 -4.75 26.40 -0.35
N HIS A 57 -5.37 26.91 -1.42
CA HIS A 57 -6.19 28.10 -1.32
C HIS A 57 -7.47 27.83 -0.52
N GLY A 58 -7.82 28.73 0.39
CA GLY A 58 -8.97 28.60 1.29
C GLY A 58 -8.57 28.37 2.75
N VAL A 59 -7.26 28.35 3.04
CA VAL A 59 -6.72 28.29 4.39
C VAL A 59 -6.83 29.66 5.08
N THR A 60 -6.79 30.75 4.33
CA THR A 60 -6.93 32.11 4.89
C THR A 60 -8.37 32.65 4.82
N ALA A 61 -8.73 33.54 5.75
CA ALA A 61 -10.05 34.18 5.77
C ALA A 61 -10.34 35.02 4.52
N ALA A 62 -9.31 35.59 3.89
CA ALA A 62 -9.45 36.35 2.64
C ALA A 62 -9.82 35.42 1.48
N GLU A 63 -9.12 34.29 1.34
CA GLU A 63 -9.38 33.29 0.31
C GLU A 63 -10.76 32.65 0.45
N GLN A 64 -11.22 32.38 1.68
CA GLN A 64 -12.57 31.84 1.90
C GLN A 64 -13.67 32.81 1.46
N ARG A 65 -13.44 34.13 1.59
CA ARG A 65 -14.37 35.16 1.10
C ARG A 65 -14.39 35.26 -0.41
N VAL A 66 -13.20 35.24 -1.03
CA VAL A 66 -13.06 35.29 -2.49
C VAL A 66 -13.57 34.01 -3.14
N ARG A 67 -13.47 32.88 -2.42
CA ARG A 67 -13.72 31.51 -2.88
C ARG A 67 -12.78 31.11 -4.01
N GLU A 68 -12.80 29.81 -4.28
CA GLU A 68 -12.06 29.18 -5.35
C GLU A 68 -12.74 29.40 -6.72
N SER A 69 -11.94 29.59 -7.79
CA SER A 69 -12.45 29.56 -9.17
C SER A 69 -12.81 28.13 -9.60
N LEU A 70 -13.85 27.99 -10.42
CA LEU A 70 -14.28 26.69 -10.95
C LEU A 70 -13.16 25.98 -11.72
N GLU A 71 -12.39 26.71 -12.53
CA GLU A 71 -11.24 26.18 -13.27
C GLU A 71 -10.20 25.53 -12.34
N ARG A 72 -9.93 26.16 -11.19
CA ARG A 72 -8.98 25.59 -10.22
C ARG A 72 -9.50 24.29 -9.62
N ARG A 73 -10.80 24.21 -9.29
CA ARG A 73 -11.41 22.96 -8.79
C ARG A 73 -11.33 21.85 -9.83
N LEU A 74 -11.68 22.17 -11.07
CA LEU A 74 -11.63 21.23 -12.18
C LEU A 74 -10.21 20.73 -12.44
N SER A 75 -9.21 21.60 -12.35
CA SER A 75 -7.82 21.18 -12.52
C SER A 75 -7.35 20.19 -11.44
N ALA A 76 -7.92 20.25 -10.23
CA ALA A 76 -7.60 19.32 -9.14
C ALA A 76 -8.32 17.98 -9.23
N GLU A 77 -9.41 17.89 -10.00
CA GLU A 77 -10.13 16.62 -10.27
C GLU A 77 -9.45 15.80 -11.37
N LEU A 78 -8.60 16.43 -12.18
CA LEU A 78 -7.84 15.73 -13.19
C LEU A 78 -6.64 15.02 -12.55
N PRO A 79 -6.41 13.73 -12.87
CA PRO A 79 -5.21 13.04 -12.42
C PRO A 79 -3.97 13.74 -12.98
N GLU A 80 -2.88 13.66 -12.22
CA GLU A 80 -1.59 14.15 -12.69
C GLU A 80 -1.19 13.38 -13.96
N VAL A 81 -0.72 14.10 -14.97
CA VAL A 81 -0.24 13.48 -16.20
C VAL A 81 1.10 12.81 -15.90
N VAL A 82 1.03 11.54 -15.52
CA VAL A 82 2.18 10.66 -15.46
C VAL A 82 2.53 10.18 -16.86
N SER A 83 3.84 10.00 -17.11
CA SER A 83 4.31 9.29 -18.29
C SER A 83 3.63 7.92 -18.36
N PRO A 84 3.26 7.42 -19.56
CA PRO A 84 2.71 6.09 -19.70
C PRO A 84 3.64 5.07 -19.05
N GLU A 85 3.06 4.06 -18.41
CA GLU A 85 3.81 2.91 -17.92
C GLU A 85 4.64 2.33 -19.06
N GLY A 86 5.91 2.03 -18.79
CA GLY A 86 6.80 1.38 -19.75
C GLY A 86 6.25 0.02 -20.18
N ASP A 87 6.95 -0.64 -21.09
CA ASP A 87 6.62 -2.01 -21.52
C ASP A 87 6.95 -3.09 -20.45
N GLY A 88 7.34 -2.66 -19.25
CA GLY A 88 7.80 -3.52 -18.16
C GLY A 88 9.22 -4.03 -18.35
N ILE A 89 9.97 -3.54 -19.35
CA ILE A 89 11.32 -3.99 -19.69
C ILE A 89 12.27 -2.79 -19.77
N GLY A 90 13.03 -2.57 -18.70
CA GLY A 90 14.00 -1.47 -18.63
C GLY A 90 13.38 -0.08 -18.45
N ASP A 91 14.21 0.95 -18.53
CA ASP A 91 13.85 2.35 -18.24
C ASP A 91 13.39 3.15 -19.48
N THR A 92 13.52 2.58 -20.68
CA THR A 92 13.34 3.28 -21.94
C THR A 92 12.29 2.61 -22.81
N SER A 93 11.24 3.36 -23.17
CA SER A 93 10.17 2.87 -24.05
C SER A 93 10.60 2.86 -25.52
N GLY A 94 10.25 1.79 -26.23
CA GLY A 94 10.45 1.68 -27.69
C GLY A 94 11.89 1.39 -28.13
N THR A 95 12.76 1.01 -27.21
CA THR A 95 14.08 0.42 -27.50
C THR A 95 14.00 -1.11 -27.49
N ASP A 96 15.07 -1.77 -27.94
CA ASP A 96 15.27 -3.20 -27.70
C ASP A 96 15.44 -3.36 -26.18
N GLY A 97 14.35 -3.64 -25.45
CA GLY A 97 14.31 -3.63 -23.98
C GLY A 97 15.47 -4.39 -23.35
N GLU A 98 15.97 -3.90 -22.20
CA GLU A 98 17.04 -4.56 -21.46
C GLU A 98 16.47 -5.81 -20.76
N PRO A 99 17.00 -7.02 -21.03
CA PRO A 99 16.54 -8.23 -20.37
C PRO A 99 16.67 -8.11 -18.85
N ILE A 100 15.64 -8.53 -18.12
CA ILE A 100 15.69 -8.62 -16.65
C ILE A 100 16.81 -9.59 -16.26
N ASP A 101 17.73 -9.13 -15.43
CA ASP A 101 18.78 -9.97 -14.86
C ASP A 101 18.16 -10.95 -13.86
N THR A 102 18.46 -12.24 -14.01
CA THR A 102 18.02 -13.28 -13.08
C THR A 102 18.58 -13.08 -11.68
N GLU A 103 19.70 -12.36 -11.55
CA GLU A 103 20.29 -11.98 -10.26
C GLU A 103 19.53 -10.84 -9.55
N ALA A 104 18.51 -10.24 -10.18
CA ALA A 104 17.68 -9.22 -9.54
C ALA A 104 16.64 -9.81 -8.57
N GLY A 105 16.17 -11.04 -8.82
CA GLY A 105 15.14 -11.71 -8.03
C GLY A 105 13.74 -11.09 -8.19
N GLU A 106 12.70 -11.93 -8.26
CA GLU A 106 11.31 -11.45 -8.36
C GLU A 106 10.60 -11.41 -6.99
N ILE A 107 11.07 -12.21 -6.04
CA ILE A 107 10.46 -12.37 -4.73
C ILE A 107 11.19 -11.49 -3.74
N ARG A 108 10.51 -10.51 -3.17
CA ARG A 108 11.06 -9.65 -2.12
C ARG A 108 11.49 -10.49 -0.91
N THR A 109 12.69 -10.25 -0.41
CA THR A 109 13.19 -10.80 0.85
C THR A 109 12.60 -10.02 2.03
N GLY A 110 12.20 -10.74 3.07
CA GLY A 110 11.74 -10.15 4.33
C GLY A 110 12.88 -9.81 5.28
N ARG A 111 12.53 -9.77 6.57
CA ARG A 111 13.48 -9.50 7.64
C ARG A 111 14.39 -10.69 7.84
N LEU A 112 15.70 -10.45 7.73
CA LEU A 112 16.73 -11.46 7.97
C LEU A 112 17.15 -11.50 9.44
N ILE A 113 17.15 -12.68 10.05
CA ILE A 113 17.72 -12.92 11.38
C ILE A 113 18.86 -13.94 11.28
N ALA A 114 19.79 -13.93 12.24
CA ALA A 114 20.88 -14.89 12.26
C ALA A 114 20.32 -16.33 12.28
N SER A 115 20.78 -17.17 11.34
CA SER A 115 20.26 -18.53 11.23
C SER A 115 20.59 -19.34 12.48
N PHE A 116 19.61 -20.09 12.99
CA PHE A 116 19.75 -20.82 14.24
C PHE A 116 20.85 -21.90 14.14
N GLY A 117 21.90 -21.76 14.95
CA GLY A 117 23.03 -22.69 14.95
C GLY A 117 24.16 -22.34 13.98
N SER A 118 24.02 -21.27 13.18
CA SER A 118 25.13 -20.72 12.40
C SER A 118 26.21 -20.15 13.32
N ARG A 119 27.48 -20.41 12.98
CA ARG A 119 28.65 -19.75 13.58
C ARG A 119 29.18 -18.60 12.72
N SER A 120 28.49 -18.30 11.62
CA SER A 120 28.84 -17.30 10.64
C SER A 120 27.80 -16.18 10.65
N ASP A 121 28.25 -14.94 10.68
CA ASP A 121 27.40 -13.75 10.53
C ASP A 121 26.94 -13.54 9.07
N LEU A 122 27.39 -14.39 8.14
CA LEU A 122 27.02 -14.34 6.72
C LEU A 122 25.80 -15.20 6.38
N ILE A 123 25.27 -15.96 7.34
CA ILE A 123 24.12 -16.84 7.11
C ILE A 123 22.95 -16.33 7.95
N ALA A 124 21.86 -15.99 7.27
CA ALA A 124 20.63 -15.52 7.87
C ALA A 124 19.43 -16.30 7.33
N GLU A 125 18.35 -16.29 8.09
CA GLU A 125 17.05 -16.82 7.70
C GLU A 125 16.05 -15.67 7.54
N ASP A 126 15.26 -15.74 6.48
CA ASP A 126 14.15 -14.83 6.24
C ASP A 126 12.94 -15.23 7.09
N VAL A 127 12.45 -14.30 7.91
CA VAL A 127 11.26 -14.49 8.77
C VAL A 127 10.06 -13.65 8.32
N GLY A 128 10.05 -13.20 7.06
CA GLY A 128 8.93 -12.49 6.43
C GLY A 128 9.01 -10.97 6.52
N ILE A 129 8.10 -10.31 5.80
CA ILE A 129 8.08 -8.84 5.65
C ILE A 129 7.67 -8.15 6.95
N CYS A 130 8.39 -7.09 7.33
CA CYS A 130 7.99 -6.24 8.44
C CYS A 130 6.96 -5.21 7.99
N GLY A 131 5.67 -5.45 8.26
CA GLY A 131 4.52 -4.71 7.72
C GLY A 131 4.45 -3.19 7.96
N GLY A 132 5.24 -2.63 8.88
CA GLY A 132 5.23 -1.18 9.15
C GLY A 132 6.59 -0.53 9.39
N ALA A 133 7.67 -1.29 9.30
CA ALA A 133 9.00 -0.83 9.68
C ALA A 133 10.10 -1.27 8.70
N ALA A 134 9.73 -1.88 7.57
CA ALA A 134 10.71 -2.20 6.55
C ALA A 134 11.35 -0.90 6.05
N THR A 135 12.66 -0.81 6.19
CA THR A 135 13.42 0.32 5.65
C THR A 135 13.44 0.24 4.13
N ALA A 136 13.80 1.34 3.46
CA ALA A 136 13.98 1.34 2.01
C ALA A 136 15.00 0.28 1.54
N GLU A 137 16.02 0.00 2.36
CA GLU A 137 17.05 -1.01 2.07
C GLU A 137 16.48 -2.43 2.16
N GLU A 138 15.68 -2.71 3.19
CA GLU A 138 15.00 -4.00 3.34
C GLU A 138 13.96 -4.22 2.24
N ALA A 139 13.26 -3.17 1.81
CA ALA A 139 12.31 -3.24 0.72
C ALA A 139 12.95 -3.47 -0.66
N ALA A 140 14.23 -3.17 -0.81
CA ALA A 140 14.97 -3.35 -2.06
C ALA A 140 15.57 -4.77 -2.20
N MET A 141 15.64 -5.56 -1.13
CA MET A 141 16.22 -6.91 -1.16
C MET A 141 15.26 -7.93 -1.78
N HIS A 142 15.79 -8.78 -2.66
CA HIS A 142 15.05 -9.84 -3.34
C HIS A 142 15.84 -11.15 -3.30
N THR A 143 15.12 -12.25 -3.25
CA THR A 143 15.66 -13.60 -3.24
C THR A 143 15.85 -14.07 -4.67
N THR A 144 17.03 -14.64 -4.94
CA THR A 144 17.38 -15.25 -6.23
C THR A 144 17.63 -16.74 -6.06
N ASP A 145 17.36 -17.49 -7.12
CA ASP A 145 17.77 -18.89 -7.19
C ASP A 145 19.25 -18.95 -7.60
N ASP A 146 20.13 -19.28 -6.66
CA ASP A 146 21.53 -19.57 -6.97
C ASP A 146 21.70 -21.08 -7.20
N PRO A 147 21.92 -21.53 -8.46
CA PRO A 147 22.12 -22.94 -8.77
C PRO A 147 23.44 -23.49 -8.21
N GLU A 148 24.36 -22.64 -7.77
CA GLU A 148 25.65 -23.02 -7.16
C GLU A 148 25.66 -22.89 -5.63
N ALA A 149 24.58 -22.39 -5.01
CA ALA A 149 24.47 -22.30 -3.56
C ALA A 149 24.36 -23.69 -2.91
N ILE A 150 25.49 -24.19 -2.39
CA ILE A 150 25.53 -25.38 -1.55
C ILE A 150 25.34 -24.95 -0.10
N ILE A 151 24.17 -25.24 0.46
CA ILE A 151 23.93 -25.13 1.90
C ILE A 151 24.49 -26.41 2.55
N GLU A 152 25.69 -26.33 3.15
CA GLU A 152 26.27 -27.40 4.00
C GLU A 152 25.70 -27.40 5.42
#